data_AF-A0A2Z2NHS9-F1
#
_entry.id   AF-A0A2Z2NHS9-F1
#
_cell.length_a   1.000
_cell.length_b   1.000
_cell.length_c   1.000
_cell.angle_alpha   90.00
_cell.angle_beta   90.00
_cell.angle_gamma   90.00
#
_symmetry.space_group_name_H-M   'P 1'
#
loop_
_entity.id
_entity.type
_entity.pdbx_description
1 polymer ?
#
loop_
_entity_poly.entity_id
_entity_poly.type
_entity_poly.pdbx_seq_one_letter_code
_entity_poly.pdbx_strand_id
1 'polypeptide(L)'
;MRLGFVERELPVGRKEKRDLYKIADAMLLTWFSIVYPNRGAIEAGIISWEDVEDDLQRVFSLRFEEVAKEFLIELNKAKELPLRFTRIGRWWHREEEIDIVALNERERKVLFVEVK
;
A
#
# COMPACT_ATOMS: atom_id res chain seq x y z
N MET A 1 -22.51 10.14 1.51
CA MET A 1 -21.86 8.89 1.94
C MET A 1 -20.56 8.77 1.14
N ARG A 2 -19.38 8.69 1.79
CA ARG A 2 -18.12 8.35 1.09
C ARG A 2 -17.93 6.85 1.23
N LEU A 3 -17.84 6.14 0.10
CA LEU A 3 -17.80 4.67 0.08
C LEU A 3 -16.40 4.09 0.36
N GLY A 4 -15.37 4.92 0.51
CA GLY A 4 -14.01 4.48 0.86
C GLY A 4 -13.24 3.80 -0.26
N PHE A 5 -13.81 3.68 -1.46
CA PHE A 5 -13.18 2.98 -2.58
C PHE A 5 -11.88 3.60 -3.10
N VAL A 6 -11.77 4.93 -2.98
CA VAL A 6 -10.59 5.68 -3.37
C VAL A 6 -10.15 6.52 -2.19
N GLU A 7 -8.88 6.39 -1.83
CA GLU A 7 -8.27 7.10 -0.73
C GLU A 7 -7.20 8.07 -1.24
N ARG A 8 -7.17 9.24 -0.61
CA ARG A 8 -6.07 10.19 -0.79
C ARG A 8 -4.98 9.82 0.21
N GLU A 9 -3.81 9.52 -0.30
CA GLU A 9 -2.62 9.22 0.50
C GLU A 9 -1.69 10.43 0.54
N LEU A 10 -1.12 10.69 1.71
CA LEU A 10 -0.17 11.77 1.95
C LEU A 10 1.14 11.16 2.47
N PRO A 11 2.30 11.69 2.05
CA PRO A 11 3.57 11.18 2.53
C PRO A 11 3.72 11.50 4.02
N VAL A 12 4.14 10.52 4.81
CA VAL A 12 4.34 10.73 6.24
C VAL A 12 5.49 11.70 6.50
N GLY A 13 5.37 12.55 7.54
CA GLY A 13 6.41 13.49 7.92
C GLY A 13 6.55 14.73 7.01
N ARG A 14 5.66 14.93 6.02
CA ARG A 14 5.63 16.14 5.19
C ARG A 14 4.24 16.79 5.14
N LYS A 15 4.20 18.10 4.91
CA LYS A 15 2.97 18.89 4.69
C LYS A 15 2.69 19.20 3.21
N GLU A 16 3.61 18.86 2.30
CA GLU A 16 3.50 19.20 0.88
C GLU A 16 2.51 18.28 0.12
N LYS A 17 1.77 18.89 -0.82
CA LYS A 17 0.63 18.31 -1.57
C LYS A 17 1.06 17.62 -2.86
N ARG A 18 1.84 16.53 -2.79
CA ARG A 18 1.83 15.55 -3.90
C ARG A 18 0.88 14.45 -3.50
N ASP A 19 -0.39 14.75 -3.69
CA ASP A 19 -1.50 13.86 -3.34
C ASP A 19 -1.50 12.67 -4.30
N LEU A 20 -1.31 11.47 -3.76
CA LEU A 20 -1.57 10.24 -4.50
C LEU A 20 -3.00 9.80 -4.19
N TYR A 21 -3.67 9.26 -5.19
CA TYR A 21 -4.96 8.62 -5.03
C TYR A 21 -4.78 7.14 -5.33
N LYS A 22 -5.23 6.30 -4.40
CA LYS A 22 -5.19 4.85 -4.56
C LYS A 22 -6.58 4.26 -4.49
N ILE A 23 -6.78 3.16 -5.20
CA ILE A 23 -7.97 2.30 -5.05
C ILE A 23 -7.74 1.50 -3.77
N ALA A 24 -8.47 1.84 -2.71
CA ALA A 24 -8.31 1.19 -1.40
C ALA A 24 -9.08 -0.13 -1.31
N ASP A 25 -10.15 -0.26 -2.08
CA ASP A 25 -10.94 -1.49 -2.14
C ASP A 25 -10.24 -2.58 -2.95
N ALA A 26 -10.04 -3.74 -2.33
CA ALA A 26 -9.29 -4.85 -2.93
C ALA A 26 -10.00 -5.46 -4.15
N MET A 27 -11.34 -5.46 -4.17
CA MET A 27 -12.12 -5.98 -5.28
C MET A 27 -12.01 -5.04 -6.48
N LEU A 28 -12.17 -3.73 -6.28
CA LEU A 28 -12.01 -2.73 -7.34
C LEU A 28 -10.58 -2.68 -7.85
N LEU A 29 -9.57 -2.78 -6.98
CA LEU A 29 -8.17 -2.81 -7.39
C LEU A 29 -7.91 -3.99 -8.33
N THR A 30 -8.36 -5.19 -7.95
CA THR A 30 -8.25 -6.41 -8.77
C THR A 30 -9.05 -6.28 -10.07
N TRP A 31 -10.28 -5.75 -10.00
CA TRP A 31 -11.14 -5.58 -11.16
C TRP A 31 -10.50 -4.67 -12.21
N PHE A 32 -10.05 -3.48 -11.81
CA PHE A 32 -9.45 -2.53 -12.75
C PHE A 32 -8.03 -2.91 -13.18
N SER A 33 -7.31 -3.67 -12.36
CA SER A 33 -5.95 -4.11 -12.67
C SER A 33 -5.90 -5.32 -13.59
N ILE A 34 -6.81 -6.29 -13.42
CA ILE A 34 -6.70 -7.62 -14.07
C ILE A 34 -7.96 -7.94 -14.87
N VAL A 35 -9.14 -7.87 -14.26
CA VAL A 35 -10.37 -8.38 -14.88
C VAL A 35 -10.81 -7.52 -16.06
N TYR A 36 -10.84 -6.20 -15.90
CA TYR A 36 -11.32 -5.28 -16.92
C TYR A 36 -10.43 -5.27 -18.18
N PRO A 37 -9.09 -5.17 -18.08
CA PRO A 37 -8.21 -5.25 -19.25
C PRO A 37 -8.34 -6.58 -20.02
N ASN A 38 -8.60 -7.67 -19.30
CA ASN A 38 -8.60 -9.03 -19.85
C ASN A 38 -9.99 -9.61 -20.10
N ARG A 39 -11.05 -8.82 -19.95
CA ARG A 39 -12.44 -9.30 -19.89
C ARG A 39 -12.82 -10.21 -21.07
N GLY A 40 -12.46 -9.82 -22.29
CA GLY A 40 -12.78 -10.61 -23.49
C GLY A 40 -12.07 -11.98 -23.52
N ALA A 41 -10.80 -12.03 -23.11
CA ALA A 41 -10.03 -13.27 -23.04
C ALA A 41 -10.53 -14.19 -21.92
N ILE A 42 -10.94 -13.61 -20.78
CA ILE A 42 -11.62 -14.31 -19.68
C ILE A 42 -12.93 -14.91 -20.18
N GLU A 43 -13.79 -14.12 -20.82
CA GLU A 43 -15.09 -14.57 -21.33
C GLU A 43 -14.95 -15.66 -22.42
N ALA A 44 -13.90 -15.58 -23.25
CA ALA A 44 -13.59 -16.58 -24.26
C ALA A 44 -12.88 -17.83 -23.70
N GLY A 45 -12.44 -17.82 -22.44
CA GLY A 45 -11.73 -18.93 -21.81
C GLY A 45 -10.33 -19.18 -22.38
N ILE A 46 -9.68 -18.16 -22.94
CA ILE A 46 -8.37 -18.26 -23.61
C ILE A 46 -7.24 -17.62 -22.83
N ILE A 47 -7.53 -17.11 -21.63
CA ILE A 47 -6.53 -16.54 -20.72
C ILE A 47 -5.99 -17.60 -19.77
N SER A 48 -4.71 -17.49 -19.45
CA SER A 48 -3.98 -18.32 -18.51
C SER A 48 -3.48 -17.49 -17.32
N TRP A 49 -2.91 -18.16 -16.31
CA TRP A 49 -2.31 -17.48 -15.16
C TRP A 49 -1.11 -16.64 -15.58
N GLU A 50 -0.31 -17.19 -16.49
CA GLU A 50 0.93 -16.62 -17.01
C GLU A 50 0.68 -15.28 -17.72
N ASP A 51 -0.50 -15.10 -18.31
CA ASP A 51 -0.89 -13.85 -18.99
C ASP A 51 -1.11 -12.67 -18.01
N VAL A 52 -1.33 -12.95 -16.72
CA VAL A 52 -1.70 -11.97 -15.68
C VAL A 52 -0.81 -12.01 -14.45
N GLU A 53 0.26 -12.79 -14.48
CA GLU A 53 1.15 -13.02 -13.33
C GLU A 53 1.75 -11.71 -12.80
N ASP A 54 2.26 -10.85 -13.69
CA ASP A 54 2.86 -9.56 -13.31
C ASP A 54 1.83 -8.62 -12.67
N ASP A 55 0.60 -8.57 -13.21
CA ASP A 55 -0.48 -7.75 -12.64
C ASP A 55 -0.94 -8.26 -11.28
N LEU A 56 -0.99 -9.58 -11.12
CA LEU A 56 -1.29 -10.22 -9.84
C LEU A 56 -0.20 -9.94 -8.82
N GLN A 57 1.07 -10.06 -9.21
CA GLN A 57 2.20 -9.72 -8.36
C GLN A 57 2.09 -8.26 -7.91
N ARG A 58 1.81 -7.32 -8.81
CA ARG A 58 1.60 -5.91 -8.46
C ARG A 58 0.46 -5.70 -7.47
N VAL A 59 -0.70 -6.33 -7.70
CA VAL A 59 -1.84 -6.24 -6.78
C VAL A 59 -1.46 -6.81 -5.41
N PHE A 60 -0.78 -7.95 -5.37
CA PHE A 60 -0.35 -8.59 -4.13
C PHE A 60 0.69 -7.76 -3.38
N SER A 61 1.69 -7.17 -4.05
CA SER A 61 2.66 -6.27 -3.43
C SER A 61 1.96 -5.12 -2.72
N LEU A 62 1.05 -4.41 -3.40
CA LEU A 62 0.28 -3.31 -2.80
C LEU A 62 -0.54 -3.75 -1.59
N ARG A 63 -1.14 -4.95 -1.63
CA ARG A 63 -1.90 -5.48 -0.50
C ARG A 63 -1.01 -5.94 0.64
N PHE A 64 0.16 -6.47 0.33
CA PHE A 64 1.12 -6.94 1.31
C PHE A 64 1.75 -5.77 2.08
N GLU A 65 2.01 -4.63 1.42
CA GLU A 65 2.38 -3.37 2.09
C GLU A 65 1.35 -2.96 3.17
N GLU A 66 0.05 -3.02 2.87
CA GLU A 66 -0.99 -2.68 3.85
C GLU A 66 -1.03 -3.68 5.02
N VAL A 67 -0.90 -4.98 4.74
CA VAL A 67 -0.83 -6.01 5.79
C VAL A 67 0.41 -5.83 6.66
N ALA A 68 1.56 -5.53 6.07
CA ALA A 68 2.80 -5.26 6.80
C ALA A 68 2.65 -4.03 7.72
N LYS A 69 1.97 -2.98 7.24
CA LYS A 69 1.65 -1.79 8.03
C LYS A 69 0.71 -2.11 9.20
N GLU A 70 -0.35 -2.90 8.98
CA GLU A 70 -1.24 -3.37 10.04
C GLU A 70 -0.48 -4.21 11.08
N PHE A 71 0.38 -5.11 10.63
CA PHE A 71 1.25 -5.91 11.49
C PHE A 71 2.17 -5.03 12.36
N LEU A 72 2.82 -4.02 11.78
CA LEU A 72 3.64 -3.06 12.52
C LEU A 72 2.83 -2.26 13.55
N ILE A 73 1.57 -1.96 13.26
CA ILE A 73 0.66 -1.31 14.23
C ILE A 73 0.40 -2.22 15.44
N GLU A 74 0.17 -3.51 15.21
CA GLU A 74 -0.02 -4.47 16.31
C GLU A 74 1.25 -4.66 17.14
N LEU A 75 2.43 -4.80 16.50
CA LEU A 75 3.70 -4.86 17.21
C LEU A 75 3.98 -3.58 18.02
N ASN A 76 3.61 -2.41 17.50
CA ASN A 76 3.74 -1.14 18.21
C ASN A 76 2.83 -1.07 19.45
N LYS A 77 1.62 -1.63 19.37
CA LYS A 77 0.70 -1.75 20.52
C LYS A 77 1.25 -2.72 21.57
N ALA A 78 1.80 -3.84 21.12
CA ALA A 78 2.44 -4.86 21.97
C ALA A 78 3.78 -4.40 22.57
N LYS A 79 4.35 -3.29 22.07
CA LYS A 79 5.68 -2.75 22.45
C LYS A 79 6.82 -3.70 22.07
N GLU A 80 6.66 -4.43 20.97
CA GLU A 80 7.64 -5.39 20.46
C GLU A 80 8.58 -4.78 19.40
N LEU A 81 8.38 -3.51 19.05
CA LEU A 81 9.24 -2.76 18.13
C LEU A 81 10.39 -2.04 18.87
N PRO A 82 11.54 -1.82 18.20
CA PRO A 82 12.68 -1.08 18.76
C PRO A 82 12.38 0.40 19.05
N LEU A 83 11.23 0.91 18.59
CA LEU A 83 10.70 2.21 18.94
C LEU A 83 9.16 2.16 18.98
N ARG A 84 8.57 3.01 19.83
CA ARG A 84 7.12 3.24 19.81
C ARG A 84 6.80 4.39 18.86
N PHE A 85 6.15 4.16 17.73
CA PHE A 85 5.82 5.23 16.79
C PHE A 85 4.48 5.90 17.12
N THR A 86 4.37 7.17 16.74
CA THR A 86 3.15 7.99 16.82
C THR A 86 2.50 8.25 15.45
N ARG A 87 3.25 8.05 14.36
CA ARG A 87 2.72 8.07 12.98
C ARG A 87 3.36 6.96 12.16
N ILE A 88 2.63 6.44 11.19
CA ILE A 88 3.08 5.43 10.24
C ILE A 88 2.44 5.69 8.88
N GLY A 89 3.19 5.49 7.79
CA GLY A 89 2.68 5.57 6.42
C GLY A 89 3.82 5.52 5.40
N ARG A 90 3.46 5.53 4.11
CA ARG A 90 4.40 5.65 3.00
C ARG A 90 5.10 6.99 3.02
N TRP A 91 6.31 7.03 2.47
CA TRP A 91 7.05 8.26 2.23
C TRP A 91 7.51 8.31 0.79
N TRP A 92 7.40 9.47 0.15
CA TRP A 92 7.96 9.69 -1.17
C TRP A 92 8.48 11.11 -1.33
N HIS A 93 9.54 11.27 -2.11
CA HIS A 93 10.05 12.56 -2.54
C HIS A 93 10.76 12.45 -3.90
N ARG A 94 10.30 13.24 -4.88
CA ARG A 94 10.79 13.20 -6.26
C ARG A 94 10.60 11.79 -6.84
N GLU A 95 11.67 11.05 -7.04
CA GLU A 95 11.69 9.69 -7.60
C GLU A 95 11.98 8.63 -6.53
N GLU A 96 12.16 9.05 -5.28
CA GLU A 96 12.46 8.16 -4.16
C GLU A 96 11.18 7.84 -3.38
N GLU A 97 11.04 6.58 -2.96
CA GLU A 97 9.93 6.07 -2.16
C GLU A 97 10.45 5.12 -1.07
N ILE A 98 9.75 5.08 0.06
CA ILE A 98 9.89 4.09 1.12
C ILE A 98 8.50 3.56 1.46
N ASP A 99 8.31 2.24 1.37
CA ASP A 99 7.03 1.56 1.55
C ASP A 99 6.39 1.92 2.90
N ILE A 100 7.14 1.84 3.99
CA ILE A 100 6.63 2.18 5.31
C ILE A 100 7.67 2.94 6.12
N VAL A 101 7.25 4.10 6.63
CA VAL A 101 8.02 4.91 7.57
C VAL A 101 7.21 5.11 8.84
N ALA A 102 7.78 4.68 9.96
CA ALA A 102 7.22 4.84 11.30
C ALA A 102 8.01 5.89 12.08
N LEU A 103 7.31 6.96 12.51
CA LEU A 103 7.90 8.12 13.18
C LEU A 103 7.50 8.17 14.65
N ASN A 104 8.47 8.36 15.54
CA ASN A 104 8.24 8.86 16.88
C ASN A 104 8.65 10.34 16.94
N GLU A 105 7.67 11.23 16.88
CA GLU A 105 7.91 12.68 16.88
C GLU A 105 8.48 13.20 18.21
N ARG A 106 8.23 12.52 19.33
CA ARG A 106 8.70 12.92 20.66
C ARG A 106 10.17 12.59 20.89
N GLU A 107 10.55 11.37 20.54
CA GLU A 107 11.93 10.88 20.69
C GLU A 107 12.81 11.17 19.48
N ARG A 108 12.24 11.75 18.41
CA ARG A 108 12.91 12.01 17.13
C ARG A 108 13.56 10.74 16.54
N LYS A 109 12.88 9.60 16.69
CA LYS A 109 13.29 8.32 16.11
C LYS A 109 12.45 7.97 14.90
N VAL A 110 13.05 7.24 13.96
CA VAL A 110 12.42 6.77 12.73
C VAL A 110 12.77 5.30 12.51
N LEU A 111 11.79 4.53 12.04
CA LEU A 111 11.96 3.18 11.50
C LEU A 111 11.56 3.22 10.03
N PHE A 112 12.47 2.78 9.17
CA PHE A 112 12.25 2.59 7.75
C PHE A 112 12.04 1.10 7.50
N VAL A 113 11.03 0.74 6.72
CA VAL A 113 10.69 -0.65 6.40
C VAL A 113 10.42 -0.75 4.91
N GLU A 114 11.11 -1.70 4.30
CA GLU A 114 10.92 -2.16 2.92
C GLU A 114 10.13 -3.47 2.96
N VAL A 115 9.11 -3.60 2.11
CA VAL A 115 8.22 -4.75 2.06
C VAL A 115 8.50 -5.55 0.78
N LYS A 116 8.75 -6.86 0.92
CA LYS A 116 9.09 -7.76 -0.19
C LYS A 116 8.43 -9.11 -0.04
#